data_AF-A0A9D6P592-F1
#
_entry.id   AF-A0A9D6P592-F1
#
_cell.length_a   1.000
_cell.length_b   1.000
_cell.length_c   1.000
_cell.angle_alpha   90.00
_cell.angle_beta   90.00
_cell.angle_gamma   90.00
#
_symmetry.space_group_name_H-M   'P 1'
#
loop_
_entity.id
_entity.type
_entity.pdbx_description
1 polymer ?
#
loop_
_entity_poly.entity_id
_entity_poly.type
_entity_poly.pdbx_seq_one_letter_code
_entity_poly.pdbx_strand_id
1 'polypeptide(L)'
;MKNRKNKIVYEPKDDVLNIWLSDKPYDYGEDDGNMIITHYTKSGEPVYIEVLFASRFFKNAGPDFYKRARKADSKLKNVYTMSTPLEIKK
;
A
#
# COMPACT_ATOMS: atom_id res chain seq x y z
N MET A 1 -6.14 13.10 -16.65
CA MET A 1 -5.84 11.81 -15.98
C MET A 1 -6.61 11.75 -14.67
N LYS A 2 -7.14 10.59 -14.28
CA LYS A 2 -7.89 10.37 -13.03
C LYS A 2 -6.95 10.52 -11.82
N ASN A 3 -7.42 11.15 -10.74
CA ASN A 3 -6.71 11.34 -9.47
C ASN A 3 -6.43 9.97 -8.80
N ARG A 4 -5.17 9.57 -8.75
CA ARG A 4 -4.62 8.36 -8.11
C ARG A 4 -3.86 8.70 -6.81
N LYS A 5 -3.58 9.96 -6.52
CA LYS A 5 -2.89 10.35 -5.28
C LYS A 5 -3.60 9.81 -4.05
N ASN A 6 -2.84 9.22 -3.12
CA ASN A 6 -3.29 8.53 -1.91
C ASN A 6 -4.17 7.30 -2.16
N LYS A 7 -4.20 6.77 -3.38
CA LYS A 7 -4.91 5.53 -3.69
C LYS A 7 -4.10 4.35 -3.17
N ILE A 8 -4.79 3.41 -2.52
CA ILE A 8 -4.23 2.14 -2.08
C ILE A 8 -5.11 1.04 -2.69
N VAL A 9 -4.52 0.13 -3.46
CA VAL A 9 -5.23 -0.99 -4.11
C VAL A 9 -4.43 -2.26 -3.89
N TYR A 10 -5.08 -3.28 -3.36
CA TYR A 10 -4.52 -4.63 -3.35
C TYR A 10 -5.04 -5.39 -4.57
N GLU A 11 -4.14 -5.99 -5.33
CA GLU A 11 -4.43 -6.80 -6.52
C GLU A 11 -4.22 -8.29 -6.19
N PRO A 12 -5.28 -9.03 -5.83
CA PRO A 12 -5.12 -10.37 -5.26
C PRO A 12 -4.57 -11.41 -6.23
N LYS A 13 -4.75 -11.19 -7.54
CA LYS A 13 -4.28 -12.12 -8.57
C LYS A 13 -2.75 -12.18 -8.61
N ASP A 14 -2.11 -11.03 -8.41
CA ASP A 14 -0.66 -10.88 -8.51
C ASP A 14 0.01 -10.78 -7.12
N ASP A 15 -0.79 -10.76 -6.04
CA ASP A 15 -0.36 -10.57 -4.64
C ASP A 15 0.50 -9.30 -4.46
N VAL A 16 0.05 -8.21 -5.08
CA VAL A 16 0.71 -6.90 -5.03
C VAL A 16 -0.18 -5.86 -4.35
N LEU A 17 0.39 -5.10 -3.41
CA LEU A 17 -0.23 -3.89 -2.87
C LEU A 17 0.36 -2.66 -3.55
N ASN A 18 -0.52 -1.91 -4.20
CA ASN A 18 -0.22 -0.73 -4.97
C ASN A 18 -0.58 0.54 -4.18
N ILE A 19 0.41 1.42 -3.94
CA ILE A 19 0.26 2.64 -3.14
C ILE A 19 0.72 3.84 -3.98
N TRP A 20 -0.21 4.68 -4.42
CA TRP A 20 0.10 5.87 -5.20
C TRP A 20 0.29 7.09 -4.28
N LEU A 21 1.46 7.72 -4.37
CA LEU A 21 1.85 8.90 -3.61
C LEU A 21 1.53 10.20 -4.37
N SER A 22 1.45 10.13 -5.69
CA SER A 22 1.27 11.26 -6.60
C SER A 22 0.54 10.85 -7.89
N ASP A 23 0.02 11.84 -8.62
CA ASP A 23 -0.58 11.68 -9.95
C ASP A 23 0.44 11.85 -11.09
N LYS A 24 1.70 12.16 -10.73
CA LYS A 24 2.79 12.30 -11.69
C LYS A 24 3.04 10.96 -12.41
N PRO A 25 3.53 10.99 -13.66
CA PRO A 25 4.11 9.79 -14.26
C PRO A 25 5.37 9.38 -13.48
N TYR A 26 5.71 8.10 -13.54
CA TYR A 26 7.00 7.57 -13.07
C TYR A 26 7.84 7.14 -14.26
N ASP A 27 9.16 7.23 -14.11
CA ASP A 27 10.15 7.02 -15.16
C ASP A 27 11.01 5.77 -14.88
N TYR A 28 11.28 5.45 -13.60
CA TYR A 28 12.06 4.28 -13.20
C TYR A 28 11.61 3.73 -11.84
N GLY A 29 12.00 2.50 -11.52
CA GLY A 29 11.74 1.85 -10.24
C GLY A 29 13.01 1.30 -9.61
N GLU A 30 13.08 1.33 -8.28
CA GLU A 30 14.15 0.75 -7.47
C GLU A 30 13.57 -0.34 -6.56
N ASP A 31 14.16 -1.53 -6.60
CA ASP A 31 13.88 -2.63 -5.68
C ASP A 31 14.82 -2.53 -4.47
N ASP A 32 14.25 -2.49 -3.27
CA ASP A 32 15.02 -2.39 -2.03
C ASP A 32 15.53 -3.75 -1.51
N GLY A 33 15.26 -4.84 -2.24
CA GLY A 33 15.61 -6.21 -1.88
C GLY A 33 14.68 -6.84 -0.84
N ASN A 34 13.69 -6.10 -0.35
CA ASN A 34 12.74 -6.51 0.70
C ASN A 34 11.30 -6.55 0.21
N MET A 35 11.11 -6.93 -1.06
CA MET A 35 9.79 -7.05 -1.70
C MET A 35 9.08 -5.71 -1.91
N ILE A 36 9.80 -4.58 -1.85
CA ILE A 36 9.24 -3.26 -2.11
C ILE A 36 9.93 -2.66 -3.34
N ILE A 37 9.13 -2.27 -4.33
CA ILE A 37 9.59 -1.48 -5.47
C ILE A 37 9.06 -0.06 -5.32
N THR A 38 9.95 0.93 -5.30
CA THR A 38 9.58 2.34 -5.32
C THR A 38 9.80 2.91 -6.70
N HIS A 39 8.74 3.47 -7.29
CA HIS A 39 8.75 4.13 -8.59
C HIS A 39 8.92 5.63 -8.43
N TYR A 40 9.83 6.20 -9.22
CA TYR A 40 10.25 7.59 -9.14
C TYR A 40 10.06 8.32 -10.46
N THR A 41 9.92 9.64 -10.39
CA THR A 41 10.11 10.54 -11.54
C THR A 41 11.59 10.61 -11.95
N LYS A 42 11.87 11.12 -13.15
CA LYS A 42 13.23 11.42 -13.63
C LYS A 42 14.03 12.33 -12.70
N SER A 43 13.37 13.17 -11.89
CA SER A 43 14.00 14.03 -10.87
C SER A 43 14.20 13.35 -9.51
N GLY A 44 13.84 12.07 -9.35
CA GLY A 44 14.02 11.32 -8.11
C GLY A 44 12.89 11.48 -7.08
N GLU A 45 11.75 12.07 -7.46
CA GLU A 45 10.59 12.16 -6.57
C GLU A 45 9.81 10.83 -6.56
N PRO A 46 9.48 10.26 -5.40
CA PRO A 46 8.70 9.02 -5.32
C PRO A 46 7.24 9.25 -5.68
N VAL A 47 6.69 8.36 -6.51
CA VAL A 47 5.35 8.49 -7.11
C VAL A 47 4.44 7.33 -6.72
N TYR A 48 4.99 6.11 -6.68
CA TYR A 48 4.22 4.90 -6.57
C TYR A 48 5.06 3.82 -5.88
N ILE A 49 4.45 3.05 -5.00
CA ILE A 49 5.10 1.95 -4.28
C ILE A 49 4.32 0.66 -4.58
N GLU A 50 5.06 -0.39 -4.91
CA GLU A 50 4.57 -1.76 -5.00
C GLU A 50 5.13 -2.56 -3.82
N VAL A 51 4.26 -3.21 -3.06
CA VAL A 51 4.67 -4.24 -2.11
C VAL A 51 4.34 -5.59 -2.74
N LEU A 52 5.38 -6.31 -3.18
CA LEU A 52 5.28 -7.65 -3.73
C LEU A 52 5.02 -8.67 -2.61
N PHE A 53 4.37 -9.78 -2.97
CA PHE A 53 3.99 -10.82 -2.02
C PHE A 53 3.31 -10.24 -0.77
N ALA A 54 2.41 -9.27 -0.94
CA ALA A 54 1.86 -8.46 0.13
C ALA A 54 1.25 -9.33 1.25
N SER A 55 0.60 -10.43 0.87
CA SER A 55 0.05 -11.42 1.80
C SER A 55 1.11 -12.03 2.74
N ARG A 56 2.36 -12.19 2.28
CA ARG A 56 3.52 -12.67 3.06
C ARG A 56 4.21 -11.52 3.79
N PHE A 57 4.38 -10.38 3.13
CA PHE A 57 5.01 -9.20 3.71
C PHE A 57 4.38 -8.85 5.07
N PHE A 58 3.04 -8.75 5.12
CA PHE A 58 2.36 -8.41 6.37
C PHE A 58 2.39 -9.54 7.40
N LYS A 59 2.38 -10.81 6.98
CA LYS A 59 2.57 -11.94 7.92
C LYS A 59 3.92 -11.85 8.64
N ASN A 60 4.96 -11.43 7.91
CA ASN A 60 6.32 -11.29 8.45
C ASN A 60 6.54 -9.99 9.24
N ALA A 61 5.71 -8.96 9.02
CA ALA A 61 5.80 -7.68 9.74
C ALA A 61 5.52 -7.81 11.26
N GLY A 62 5.04 -8.96 11.72
CA GLY A 62 4.91 -9.33 13.12
C GLY A 62 3.77 -8.63 13.88
N PRO A 63 3.48 -9.05 15.13
CA PRO A 63 2.30 -8.62 15.87
C PRO A 63 2.20 -7.11 16.11
N ASP A 64 3.35 -6.43 16.22
CA ASP A 64 3.39 -5.00 16.51
C ASP A 64 3.00 -4.15 15.31
N PHE A 65 3.27 -4.61 14.09
CA PHE A 65 2.74 -3.99 12.87
C PHE A 65 1.20 -4.00 12.91
N TYR A 66 0.59 -5.16 13.19
CA TYR A 66 -0.87 -5.28 13.27
C TYR A 66 -1.49 -4.45 14.39
N LYS A 67 -0.81 -4.27 15.54
CA LYS A 67 -1.26 -3.37 16.61
C LYS A 67 -1.25 -1.91 16.15
N ARG A 68 -0.17 -1.47 15.49
CA ARG A 68 -0.04 -0.10 14.96
C ARG A 68 -1.06 0.17 13.85
N ALA A 69 -1.23 -0.76 12.91
CA ALA A 69 -2.23 -0.67 11.85
C ALA A 69 -3.65 -0.53 12.41
N ARG A 70 -4.04 -1.36 13.41
CA ARG A 70 -5.34 -1.25 14.08
C ARG A 70 -5.53 0.07 14.83
N LYS A 71 -4.48 0.57 15.49
CA LYS A 71 -4.53 1.88 16.16
C LYS A 71 -4.68 3.03 15.16
N ALA A 72 -4.00 2.96 14.01
CA ALA A 72 -4.16 3.92 12.93
C ALA A 72 -5.57 3.88 12.34
N ASP A 73 -6.11 2.70 12.04
CA ASP A 73 -7.49 2.51 11.60
C ASP A 73 -8.50 3.09 12.59
N SER A 74 -8.36 2.82 13.91
CA SER A 74 -9.25 3.40 14.93
C SER A 74 -9.21 4.93 14.98
N LYS A 75 -8.08 5.55 14.62
CA LYS A 75 -7.94 7.01 14.52
C LYS A 75 -8.52 7.55 13.21
N LEU A 76 -8.43 6.76 12.13
CA LEU A 76 -8.95 7.09 10.80
C LEU A 76 -10.46 6.83 10.68
N LYS A 77 -11.06 5.96 11.49
CA LYS A 77 -12.53 5.78 11.56
C LYS A 77 -13.28 7.04 11.99
N ASN A 78 -12.60 7.98 12.64
CA ASN A 78 -13.13 9.32 12.92
C ASN A 78 -12.95 10.31 11.74
N VAL A 79 -12.33 9.88 10.63
CA VAL A 79 -11.94 10.74 9.49
C VAL A 79 -12.47 10.20 8.15
N TYR A 80 -12.65 8.88 8.00
CA TYR A 80 -13.24 8.27 6.80
C TYR A 80 -14.23 7.17 7.19
N THR A 81 -15.52 7.43 6.98
CA THR A 81 -16.54 6.38 6.88
C THR A 81 -16.34 5.65 5.55
N MET A 82 -15.75 4.45 5.58
CA MET A 82 -15.85 3.51 4.47
C MET A 82 -16.41 2.18 4.95
N SER A 83 -17.42 1.76 4.21
CA SER A 83 -18.33 0.64 4.38
C SER A 83 -17.64 -0.72 4.38
N THR A 84 -18.04 -1.53 5.37
CA THR A 84 -18.06 -3.01 5.44
C THR A 84 -16.73 -3.77 5.36
N PRO A 85 -16.37 -4.56 6.40
CA PRO A 85 -15.25 -5.52 6.34
C PRO A 85 -15.63 -6.80 5.60
N LEU A 86 -14.69 -7.33 4.81
CA LEU A 86 -14.70 -8.70 4.30
C LEU A 86 -14.72 -9.69 5.48
N GLU A 87 -15.75 -10.52 5.54
CA GLU A 87 -15.85 -11.65 6.47
C GLU A 87 -14.76 -12.68 6.18
N ILE A 88 -13.91 -12.94 7.16
CA ILE A 88 -13.07 -14.15 7.19
C ILE A 88 -13.94 -15.25 7.80
N LYS A 89 -14.47 -16.14 6.97
CA LYS A 89 -15.11 -17.38 7.45
C LYS A 89 -14.05 -18.29 8.08
N LYS A 90 -14.36 -18.76 9.28
CA LYS A 90 -13.59 -19.72 10.08
C LYS A 90 -13.53 -21.09 9.41
#